data_AF-A0A0H3LZC0-F1
#
_entry.id   AF-A0A0H3LZC0-F1
#
_cell.length_a   1.000
_cell.length_b   1.000
_cell.length_c   1.000
_cell.angle_alpha   90.00
_cell.angle_beta   90.00
_cell.angle_gamma   90.00
#
_symmetry.space_group_name_H-M   'P 1'
#
loop_
_entity.id
_entity.type
_entity.pdbx_description
1 polymer ?
#
loop_
_entity_poly.entity_id
_entity_poly.type
_entity_poly.pdbx_seq_one_letter_code
_entity_poly.pdbx_strand_id
1 'polypeptide(L)'
;MKSSNIALLCCIIVAILLIAIVTTICVVPHILEKRRNERLLQIELSKMVDTADTTIKEVICRDNSVSFYINGVNSKELLTDRLGYYKQRLDDELVKKHLKYVRSHELYKCHADSDKMIRAMIGASLESVIMESTVDKPNICLVYHAMNYLFSEGYRRLLLNMVSKIVGEHEISGLKKYLPEYSDSSTDIKMVIKYDSKMLPNQLCIEVTLRDSFEINVCGEIHSNILSSNMELLISPTKSDDKVLQYSLKKDITSVVSDLFNVHAIANFVQSSCSMPTFFVKQHVCSSERPSEGKLCIPEEGTTPYCTFDGITRMTH
;
A
#
# COMPACT_ATOMS: atom_id res chain seq x y z
N MET A 1 -17.25 -57.25 38.28
CA MET A 1 -16.76 -56.77 36.97
C MET A 1 -17.79 -56.04 36.10
N LYS A 2 -19.11 -56.28 36.18
CA LYS A 2 -20.11 -55.60 35.30
C LYS A 2 -20.40 -54.13 35.63
N SER A 3 -20.36 -53.72 36.91
CA SER A 3 -20.68 -52.35 37.34
C SER A 3 -19.61 -51.31 36.96
N SER A 4 -18.33 -51.69 36.95
CA SER A 4 -17.21 -50.80 36.60
C SER A 4 -17.24 -50.39 35.11
N ASN A 5 -17.66 -51.30 34.22
CA ASN A 5 -17.79 -51.01 32.79
C ASN A 5 -18.94 -50.04 32.48
N ILE A 6 -20.01 -50.05 33.28
CA ILE A 6 -21.15 -49.13 33.13
C ILE A 6 -20.76 -47.72 33.60
N ALA A 7 -20.06 -47.61 34.74
CA ALA A 7 -19.57 -46.33 35.24
C ALA A 7 -18.59 -45.67 34.26
N LEU A 8 -17.67 -46.45 33.67
CA LEU A 8 -16.75 -45.96 32.65
C LEU A 8 -17.49 -45.46 31.39
N LEU A 9 -18.52 -46.19 30.93
CA LEU A 9 -19.34 -45.79 29.79
C LEU A 9 -20.08 -44.47 30.07
N CYS A 10 -20.65 -44.30 31.27
CA CYS A 10 -21.29 -43.06 31.69
C CYS A 10 -20.31 -41.88 31.72
N CYS A 11 -19.09 -42.08 32.23
CA CYS A 11 -18.05 -41.04 32.22
C CYS A 11 -17.67 -40.62 30.79
N ILE A 12 -17.54 -41.58 29.86
CA ILE A 12 -17.24 -41.30 28.45
C ILE A 12 -18.38 -40.49 27.81
N ILE A 13 -19.64 -40.87 28.04
CA ILE A 13 -20.80 -40.14 27.49
C ILE A 13 -20.85 -38.70 28.03
N VAL A 14 -20.64 -38.51 29.33
CA VAL A 14 -20.60 -37.16 29.93
C VAL A 14 -19.45 -36.33 29.37
N ALA A 15 -18.26 -36.91 29.19
CA ALA A 15 -17.13 -36.21 28.59
C ALA A 15 -17.42 -35.77 27.13
N ILE A 16 -18.02 -36.63 26.32
CA ILE A 16 -18.43 -36.30 24.94
C ILE A 16 -19.46 -35.16 24.94
N LEU A 17 -20.46 -35.21 25.82
CA LEU A 17 -21.46 -34.16 25.94
C LEU A 17 -20.84 -32.82 26.35
N LEU A 18 -19.91 -32.81 27.31
CA LEU A 18 -19.19 -31.60 27.72
C LEU A 18 -18.36 -31.02 26.58
N ILE A 19 -17.63 -31.86 25.82
CA ILE A 19 -16.88 -31.41 24.63
C ILE A 19 -17.82 -30.83 23.59
N ALA A 20 -18.96 -31.47 23.32
CA ALA A 20 -19.95 -30.98 22.36
C ALA A 20 -20.53 -29.62 22.78
N ILE A 21 -20.83 -29.44 24.07
CA ILE A 21 -21.32 -28.17 24.63
C ILE A 21 -20.26 -27.08 24.50
N VAL A 22 -19.02 -27.32 24.93
CA VAL A 22 -17.92 -26.34 24.82
C VAL A 22 -17.66 -25.98 23.35
N THR A 23 -17.69 -26.95 22.46
CA THR A 23 -17.50 -26.71 21.02
C THR A 23 -18.62 -25.84 20.46
N THR A 24 -19.87 -26.13 20.80
CA THR A 24 -21.05 -25.43 20.26
C THR A 24 -21.20 -24.03 20.85
N ILE A 25 -20.93 -23.85 22.15
CA ILE A 25 -21.12 -22.57 22.84
C ILE A 25 -19.91 -21.66 22.72
N CYS A 26 -18.68 -22.20 22.76
CA CYS A 26 -17.48 -21.38 22.80
C CYS A 26 -16.76 -21.36 21.44
N VAL A 27 -16.50 -22.53 20.85
CA VAL A 27 -15.63 -22.64 19.66
C VAL A 27 -16.34 -22.16 18.39
N VAL A 28 -17.57 -22.61 18.15
CA VAL A 28 -18.32 -22.25 16.93
C VAL A 28 -18.58 -20.75 16.84
N PRO A 29 -19.11 -20.06 17.87
CA PRO A 29 -19.33 -18.61 17.81
C PRO A 29 -18.03 -17.84 17.61
N HIS A 30 -16.95 -18.25 18.29
CA HIS A 30 -15.65 -17.61 18.13
C HIS A 30 -15.09 -17.75 16.70
N ILE A 31 -15.21 -18.93 16.07
CA ILE A 31 -14.81 -19.13 14.67
C ILE A 31 -15.67 -18.28 13.72
N LEU A 32 -16.98 -18.20 13.96
CA LEU A 32 -17.90 -17.40 13.14
C LEU A 32 -17.60 -15.91 13.24
N GLU A 33 -17.35 -15.42 14.44
CA GLU A 33 -16.95 -14.04 14.70
C GLU A 33 -15.61 -13.72 14.04
N LYS A 34 -14.60 -14.57 14.21
CA LYS A 34 -13.30 -14.42 13.55
C LYS A 34 -13.44 -14.33 12.02
N ARG A 35 -14.20 -15.24 11.40
CA ARG A 35 -14.46 -15.22 9.95
C ARG A 35 -15.20 -13.96 9.52
N ARG A 36 -16.15 -13.49 10.31
CA ARG A 36 -16.88 -12.25 10.05
C ARG A 36 -15.93 -11.05 10.07
N ASN A 37 -15.07 -10.96 11.08
CA ASN A 37 -14.10 -9.88 11.22
C ASN A 37 -13.06 -9.91 10.08
N GLU A 38 -12.55 -11.08 9.72
CA GLU A 38 -11.68 -11.26 8.56
C GLU A 38 -12.36 -10.78 7.26
N ARG A 39 -13.63 -11.11 7.05
CA ARG A 39 -14.38 -10.68 5.87
C ARG A 39 -14.62 -9.17 5.86
N LEU A 40 -14.93 -8.57 7.00
CA LEU A 40 -15.08 -7.11 7.12
C LEU A 40 -13.76 -6.41 6.79
N LEU A 41 -12.65 -6.90 7.35
CA LEU A 41 -11.32 -6.37 7.07
C LEU A 41 -10.96 -6.49 5.58
N GLN A 42 -11.29 -7.61 4.92
CA GLN A 42 -11.10 -7.74 3.46
C GLN A 42 -11.86 -6.67 2.67
N ILE A 43 -13.12 -6.41 3.04
CA ILE A 43 -13.96 -5.41 2.37
C ILE A 43 -13.41 -4.00 2.59
N GLU A 44 -13.00 -3.68 3.81
CA GLU A 44 -12.42 -2.38 4.15
C GLU A 44 -11.08 -2.16 3.43
N LEU A 45 -10.18 -3.15 3.42
CA LEU A 45 -8.91 -3.06 2.72
C LEU A 45 -9.10 -2.89 1.20
N SER A 46 -10.02 -3.64 0.60
CA SER A 46 -10.38 -3.45 -0.82
C SER A 46 -10.86 -2.02 -1.07
N LYS A 47 -11.80 -1.53 -0.23
CA LYS A 47 -12.35 -0.18 -0.37
C LYS A 47 -11.26 0.88 -0.24
N MET A 48 -10.33 0.74 0.70
CA MET A 48 -9.22 1.68 0.84
C MET A 48 -8.42 1.82 -0.45
N VAL A 49 -8.08 0.71 -1.11
CA VAL A 49 -7.37 0.75 -2.41
C VAL A 49 -8.23 1.37 -3.49
N ASP A 50 -9.49 0.95 -3.60
CA ASP A 50 -10.41 1.43 -4.64
C ASP A 50 -10.68 2.94 -4.55
N THR A 51 -10.63 3.51 -3.34
CA THR A 51 -10.85 4.95 -3.10
C THR A 51 -9.57 5.76 -2.97
N ALA A 52 -8.39 5.14 -3.05
CA ALA A 52 -7.13 5.84 -2.87
C ALA A 52 -6.96 6.88 -3.99
N ASP A 53 -6.56 8.10 -3.62
CA ASP A 53 -6.22 9.12 -4.60
C ASP A 53 -5.07 8.60 -5.47
N THR A 54 -5.26 8.67 -6.79
CA THR A 54 -4.29 8.21 -7.79
C THR A 54 -3.62 9.38 -8.51
N THR A 55 -3.85 10.61 -8.05
CA THR A 55 -3.26 11.82 -8.63
C THR A 55 -1.74 11.70 -8.63
N ILE A 56 -1.13 11.90 -9.79
CA ILE A 56 0.31 11.77 -10.02
C ILE A 56 0.96 13.13 -9.80
N LYS A 57 2.01 13.18 -8.99
CA LYS A 57 2.89 14.34 -8.92
C LYS A 57 3.86 14.27 -10.11
N GLU A 58 3.84 15.27 -10.99
CA GLU A 58 4.66 15.32 -12.22
C GLU A 58 6.18 15.26 -11.97
N VAL A 59 6.62 15.56 -10.76
CA VAL A 59 8.03 15.67 -10.43
C VAL A 59 8.47 14.45 -9.62
N ILE A 60 9.33 13.63 -10.22
CA ILE A 60 10.03 12.47 -9.62
C ILE A 60 11.07 12.92 -8.55
N CYS A 61 10.98 14.16 -8.05
CA CYS A 61 12.08 14.84 -7.39
C CYS A 61 12.52 14.07 -6.15
N ARG A 62 13.66 13.36 -6.28
CA ARG A 62 14.57 12.91 -5.22
C ARG A 62 13.91 12.39 -3.95
N ASP A 63 12.74 11.77 -4.07
CA ASP A 63 12.09 11.22 -2.90
C ASP A 63 12.84 9.93 -2.53
N ASN A 64 13.79 10.07 -1.61
CA ASN A 64 14.59 8.95 -1.09
C ASN A 64 13.74 8.00 -0.24
N SER A 65 12.49 8.39 0.07
CA SER A 65 11.54 7.54 0.75
C SER A 65 11.03 6.42 -0.16
N VAL A 66 11.09 6.59 -1.49
CA VAL A 66 10.65 5.57 -2.46
C VAL A 66 11.81 5.07 -3.31
N SER A 67 12.07 3.76 -3.19
CA SER A 67 13.04 3.04 -4.00
C SER A 67 12.35 2.05 -4.94
N PHE A 68 12.91 1.90 -6.15
CA PHE A 68 12.37 1.01 -7.18
C PHE A 68 13.43 0.03 -7.66
N TYR A 69 13.15 -1.26 -7.59
CA TYR A 69 14.06 -2.33 -7.97
C TYR A 69 13.42 -3.31 -8.94
N ILE A 70 14.18 -3.74 -9.94
CA ILE A 70 13.81 -4.83 -10.84
C ILE A 70 14.89 -5.91 -10.77
N ASN A 71 14.49 -7.15 -10.46
CA ASN A 71 15.41 -8.28 -10.29
C ASN A 71 16.61 -7.97 -9.36
N GLY A 72 16.39 -7.15 -8.32
CA GLY A 72 17.41 -6.73 -7.35
C GLY A 72 18.26 -5.52 -7.75
N VAL A 73 18.07 -4.95 -8.94
CA VAL A 73 18.82 -3.77 -9.42
C VAL A 73 17.98 -2.51 -9.21
N ASN A 74 18.56 -1.44 -8.66
CA ASN A 74 17.87 -0.16 -8.52
C ASN A 74 17.63 0.43 -9.92
N SER A 75 16.37 0.62 -10.29
CA SER A 75 15.95 1.03 -11.63
C SER A 75 15.41 2.46 -11.69
N LYS A 76 15.59 3.27 -10.64
CA LYS A 76 15.06 4.64 -10.58
C LYS A 76 15.68 5.57 -11.62
N GLU A 77 16.99 5.49 -11.82
CA GLU A 77 17.70 6.27 -12.85
C GLU A 77 17.27 5.83 -14.25
N LEU A 78 17.26 4.53 -14.51
CA LEU A 78 16.79 3.96 -15.78
C LEU A 78 15.34 4.35 -16.11
N LEU A 79 14.46 4.36 -15.10
CA LEU A 79 13.08 4.85 -15.26
C LEU A 79 13.03 6.34 -15.61
N THR A 80 13.88 7.15 -14.99
CA THR A 80 13.97 8.60 -15.25
C THR A 80 14.45 8.87 -16.68
N ASP A 81 15.46 8.14 -17.13
CA ASP A 81 15.97 8.23 -18.50
C ASP A 81 14.89 7.83 -19.51
N ARG A 82 14.14 6.78 -19.20
CA ARG A 82 13.09 6.28 -20.10
C ARG A 82 11.88 7.20 -20.18
N LEU A 83 11.56 7.90 -19.09
CA LEU A 83 10.60 9.00 -19.08
C LEU A 83 11.07 10.16 -19.97
N GLY A 84 12.35 10.53 -19.91
CA GLY A 84 12.93 11.55 -20.78
C GLY A 84 12.82 11.20 -22.27
N TYR A 85 13.06 9.93 -22.60
CA TYR A 85 12.90 9.40 -23.96
C TYR A 85 11.46 9.51 -24.47
N TYR A 86 10.47 9.03 -23.69
CA TYR A 86 9.07 9.01 -24.13
C TYR A 86 8.41 10.39 -24.16
N LYS A 87 8.90 11.36 -23.36
CA LYS A 87 8.48 12.77 -23.46
C LYS A 87 8.68 13.37 -24.85
N GLN A 88 9.67 12.89 -25.61
CA GLN A 88 9.98 13.36 -26.96
C GLN A 88 9.34 12.51 -28.07
N ARG A 89 8.71 11.38 -27.71
CA ARG A 89 8.22 10.37 -28.67
C ARG A 89 6.79 9.96 -28.34
N LEU A 90 5.87 10.92 -28.41
CA LEU A 90 4.45 10.73 -28.11
C LEU A 90 3.76 9.74 -29.08
N ASP A 91 4.32 9.59 -30.29
CA ASP A 91 3.80 8.69 -31.32
C ASP A 91 4.32 7.25 -31.22
N ASP A 92 5.11 6.94 -30.19
CA ASP A 92 5.62 5.58 -29.96
C ASP A 92 4.48 4.59 -29.70
N GLU A 93 4.61 3.38 -30.23
CA GLU A 93 3.57 2.34 -30.12
C GLU A 93 3.29 1.94 -28.66
N LEU A 94 4.30 1.99 -27.79
CA LEU A 94 4.10 1.71 -26.37
C LEU A 94 3.31 2.84 -25.71
N VAL A 95 3.60 4.10 -26.02
CA VAL A 95 2.83 5.25 -25.52
C VAL A 95 1.38 5.17 -26.01
N LYS A 96 1.15 4.87 -27.30
CA LYS A 96 -0.21 4.69 -27.85
C LYS A 96 -0.97 3.56 -27.17
N LYS A 97 -0.31 2.41 -26.92
CA LYS A 97 -0.89 1.27 -26.18
C LYS A 97 -1.37 1.72 -24.80
N HIS A 98 -0.52 2.43 -24.06
CA HIS A 98 -0.84 2.92 -22.72
C HIS A 98 -1.93 3.99 -22.77
N LEU A 99 -1.88 4.94 -23.71
CA LEU A 99 -2.89 5.98 -23.87
C LEU A 99 -4.28 5.38 -24.19
N LYS A 100 -4.33 4.34 -25.03
CA LYS A 100 -5.57 3.59 -25.30
C LYS A 100 -6.13 2.99 -24.01
N TYR A 101 -5.27 2.38 -23.19
CA TYR A 101 -5.68 1.84 -21.89
C TYR A 101 -6.26 2.94 -20.99
N VAL A 102 -5.53 4.03 -20.74
CA VAL A 102 -5.99 5.13 -19.85
C VAL A 102 -7.32 5.72 -20.30
N ARG A 103 -7.49 5.94 -21.62
CA ARG A 103 -8.73 6.50 -22.17
C ARG A 103 -9.94 5.58 -21.98
N SER A 104 -9.72 4.28 -21.98
CA SER A 104 -10.77 3.27 -21.85
C SER A 104 -11.04 2.82 -20.41
N HIS A 105 -10.12 3.07 -19.47
CA HIS A 105 -10.21 2.57 -18.11
C HIS A 105 -11.04 3.50 -17.22
N GLU A 106 -12.04 2.95 -16.51
CA GLU A 106 -13.01 3.74 -15.74
C GLU A 106 -12.36 4.60 -14.63
N LEU A 107 -11.29 4.09 -14.00
CA LEU A 107 -10.50 4.83 -13.01
C LEU A 107 -9.90 6.14 -13.58
N TYR A 108 -9.56 6.17 -14.87
CA TYR A 108 -8.80 7.28 -15.45
C TYR A 108 -9.59 8.17 -16.41
N LYS A 109 -10.82 7.76 -16.75
CA LYS A 109 -11.64 8.37 -17.80
C LYS A 109 -11.95 9.85 -17.55
N CYS A 110 -12.12 10.22 -16.29
CA CYS A 110 -12.44 11.58 -15.83
C CYS A 110 -11.25 12.57 -15.85
N HIS A 111 -10.02 12.06 -15.96
CA HIS A 111 -8.84 12.91 -15.92
C HIS A 111 -8.73 13.77 -17.19
N ALA A 112 -8.05 14.91 -17.07
CA ALA A 112 -7.72 15.74 -18.22
C ALA A 112 -6.86 14.97 -19.23
N ASP A 113 -6.95 15.30 -20.51
CA ASP A 113 -6.17 14.59 -21.54
C ASP A 113 -4.66 14.76 -21.36
N SER A 114 -4.21 15.88 -20.79
CA SER A 114 -2.83 16.09 -20.35
C SER A 114 -2.39 15.03 -19.34
N ASP A 115 -3.18 14.81 -18.29
CA ASP A 115 -2.90 13.82 -17.25
C ASP A 115 -2.90 12.41 -17.81
N LYS A 116 -3.83 12.12 -18.73
CA LYS A 116 -3.90 10.82 -19.41
C LYS A 116 -2.64 10.56 -20.23
N MET A 117 -2.12 11.59 -20.91
CA MET A 117 -0.87 11.49 -21.65
C MET A 117 0.34 11.30 -20.73
N ILE A 118 0.42 12.03 -19.61
CA ILE A 118 1.46 11.86 -18.59
C ILE A 118 1.46 10.43 -18.05
N ARG A 119 0.30 9.92 -17.65
CA ARG A 119 0.11 8.53 -17.21
C ARG A 119 0.54 7.54 -18.28
N ALA A 120 0.21 7.80 -19.54
CA ALA A 120 0.59 6.93 -20.65
C ALA A 120 2.11 6.86 -20.85
N MET A 121 2.80 8.00 -20.78
CA MET A 121 4.26 8.08 -20.85
C MET A 121 4.93 7.35 -19.69
N ILE A 122 4.41 7.53 -18.46
CA ILE A 122 4.93 6.83 -17.29
C ILE A 122 4.70 5.33 -17.38
N GLY A 123 3.50 4.91 -17.77
CA GLY A 123 3.18 3.50 -17.99
C GLY A 123 4.09 2.86 -19.04
N ALA A 124 4.31 3.53 -20.18
CA ALA A 124 5.22 3.05 -21.22
C ALA A 124 6.67 2.96 -20.72
N SER A 125 7.11 3.94 -19.92
CA SER A 125 8.45 3.92 -19.34
C SER A 125 8.64 2.75 -18.39
N LEU A 126 7.67 2.51 -17.49
CA LEU A 126 7.70 1.38 -16.57
C LEU A 126 7.67 0.04 -17.31
N GLU A 127 6.78 -0.12 -18.28
CA GLU A 127 6.72 -1.36 -19.08
C GLU A 127 8.03 -1.59 -19.84
N SER A 128 8.61 -0.56 -20.46
CA SER A 128 9.90 -0.66 -21.15
C SER A 128 11.02 -1.11 -20.22
N VAL A 129 11.15 -0.49 -19.04
CA VAL A 129 12.24 -0.79 -18.10
C VAL A 129 12.10 -2.19 -17.50
N ILE A 130 10.87 -2.65 -17.29
CA ILE A 130 10.59 -4.04 -16.90
C ILE A 130 10.99 -4.97 -18.06
N MET A 131 10.49 -4.76 -19.27
CA MET A 131 10.78 -5.62 -20.42
C MET A 131 12.27 -5.66 -20.83
N GLU A 132 13.04 -4.61 -20.55
CA GLU A 132 14.50 -4.62 -20.75
C GLU A 132 15.21 -5.56 -19.76
N SER A 133 14.61 -5.78 -18.59
CA SER A 133 15.19 -6.55 -17.49
C SER A 133 14.61 -7.96 -17.36
N THR A 134 13.54 -8.28 -18.11
CA THR A 134 12.72 -9.48 -17.95
C THR A 134 12.28 -10.03 -19.30
N VAL A 135 12.15 -11.36 -19.43
CA VAL A 135 11.64 -11.99 -20.67
C VAL A 135 10.12 -11.85 -20.79
N ASP A 136 9.44 -11.70 -19.65
CA ASP A 136 7.99 -11.62 -19.59
C ASP A 136 7.48 -10.21 -19.83
N LYS A 137 6.35 -10.12 -20.54
CA LYS A 137 5.61 -8.87 -20.69
C LYS A 137 4.80 -8.61 -19.41
N PRO A 138 4.96 -7.44 -18.76
CA PRO A 138 4.21 -7.16 -17.55
C PRO A 138 2.72 -6.96 -17.85
N ASN A 139 1.88 -7.44 -16.94
CA ASN A 139 0.44 -7.12 -16.96
C ASN A 139 0.23 -5.60 -16.83
N ILE A 140 -0.58 -5.02 -17.70
CA ILE A 140 -0.78 -3.56 -17.76
C ILE A 140 -1.44 -3.01 -16.47
N CYS A 141 -2.40 -3.73 -15.88
CA CYS A 141 -3.02 -3.30 -14.63
C CYS A 141 -1.99 -3.24 -13.50
N LEU A 142 -1.07 -4.21 -13.44
CA LEU A 142 0.03 -4.21 -12.48
C LEU A 142 1.02 -3.05 -12.71
N VAL A 143 1.32 -2.69 -13.96
CA VAL A 143 2.16 -1.53 -14.31
C VAL A 143 1.54 -0.23 -13.78
N TYR A 144 0.25 -0.01 -14.03
CA TYR A 144 -0.45 1.18 -13.54
C TYR A 144 -0.57 1.21 -12.02
N HIS A 145 -0.61 0.03 -11.41
CA HIS A 145 -0.63 -0.09 -9.98
C HIS A 145 0.73 0.24 -9.34
N ALA A 146 1.84 -0.24 -9.92
CA ALA A 146 3.19 0.15 -9.54
C ALA A 146 3.42 1.65 -9.73
N MET A 147 2.91 2.22 -10.82
CA MET A 147 2.94 3.67 -11.07
C MET A 147 2.28 4.46 -9.93
N ASN A 148 1.10 4.04 -9.44
CA ASN A 148 0.45 4.74 -8.35
C ASN A 148 1.32 4.73 -7.07
N TYR A 149 1.95 3.60 -6.71
CA TYR A 149 2.86 3.56 -5.57
C TYR A 149 4.13 4.41 -5.75
N LEU A 150 4.60 4.55 -6.99
CA LEU A 150 5.80 5.34 -7.29
C LEU A 150 5.53 6.86 -7.29
N PHE A 151 4.33 7.28 -7.71
CA PHE A 151 4.09 8.68 -8.07
C PHE A 151 2.86 9.32 -7.43
N SER A 152 2.08 8.59 -6.63
CA SER A 152 0.86 9.11 -5.99
C SER A 152 0.96 9.17 -4.47
N GLU A 153 0.72 10.35 -3.91
CA GLU A 153 0.67 10.55 -2.45
C GLU A 153 -0.45 9.75 -1.79
N GLY A 154 -1.60 9.62 -2.48
CA GLY A 154 -2.73 8.86 -1.96
C GLY A 154 -2.38 7.39 -1.70
N TYR A 155 -1.47 6.83 -2.49
CA TYR A 155 -0.97 5.46 -2.30
C TYR A 155 0.04 5.32 -1.17
N ARG A 156 0.81 6.38 -0.86
CA ARG A 156 1.63 6.43 0.35
C ARG A 156 0.75 6.42 1.60
N ARG A 157 -0.28 7.28 1.63
CA ARG A 157 -1.26 7.35 2.73
C ARG A 157 -2.12 6.08 2.85
N LEU A 158 -2.43 5.43 1.72
CA LEU A 158 -3.12 4.14 1.70
C LEU A 158 -2.38 3.09 2.55
N LEU A 159 -1.06 2.97 2.38
CA LEU A 159 -0.27 1.96 3.10
C LEU A 159 -0.23 2.22 4.61
N LEU A 160 -0.12 3.50 4.99
CA LEU A 160 -0.24 3.94 6.38
C LEU A 160 -1.58 3.49 6.98
N ASN A 161 -2.67 3.79 6.29
CA ASN A 161 -4.02 3.44 6.72
C ASN A 161 -4.23 1.92 6.80
N MET A 162 -3.67 1.15 5.86
CA MET A 162 -3.71 -0.31 5.89
C MET A 162 -3.03 -0.85 7.15
N VAL A 163 -1.80 -0.41 7.44
CA VAL A 163 -1.07 -0.88 8.63
C VAL A 163 -1.81 -0.48 9.90
N SER A 164 -2.26 0.78 10.00
CA SER A 164 -3.04 1.25 11.16
C SER A 164 -4.28 0.40 11.39
N LYS A 165 -5.04 0.12 10.33
CA LYS A 165 -6.25 -0.70 10.41
C LYS A 165 -5.96 -2.14 10.81
N ILE A 166 -4.96 -2.78 10.19
CA ILE A 166 -4.63 -4.18 10.47
C ILE A 166 -4.10 -4.34 11.90
N VAL A 167 -3.25 -3.43 12.37
CA VAL A 167 -2.74 -3.46 13.75
C VAL A 167 -3.86 -3.13 14.75
N GLY A 168 -4.72 -2.16 14.45
CA GLY A 168 -5.81 -1.73 15.35
C GLY A 168 -6.97 -2.73 15.52
N GLU A 169 -7.21 -3.58 14.51
CA GLU A 169 -8.18 -4.68 14.55
C GLU A 169 -7.62 -5.94 15.25
N HIS A 170 -6.30 -6.07 15.40
CA HIS A 170 -5.71 -7.20 16.09
C HIS A 170 -5.85 -7.03 17.61
N GLU A 171 -6.95 -7.55 18.17
CA GLU A 171 -7.38 -7.42 19.58
C GLU A 171 -6.33 -7.82 20.62
N ILE A 172 -5.40 -8.72 20.27
CA ILE A 172 -4.34 -9.24 21.15
C ILE A 172 -3.15 -8.27 21.20
N SER A 173 -3.07 -7.32 20.28
CA SER A 173 -1.98 -6.36 20.28
C SER A 173 -2.26 -5.31 21.35
N GLY A 174 -1.56 -5.41 22.48
CA GLY A 174 -1.43 -4.30 23.45
C GLY A 174 -0.83 -3.02 22.84
N LEU A 175 -0.62 -3.01 21.51
CA LEU A 175 -0.23 -1.91 20.65
C LEU A 175 -1.38 -0.96 20.29
N LYS A 176 -2.65 -1.35 20.41
CA LYS A 176 -3.76 -0.44 20.06
C LYS A 176 -3.72 0.89 20.81
N LYS A 177 -3.27 0.87 22.07
CA LYS A 177 -3.06 2.08 22.90
C LYS A 177 -1.84 2.91 22.52
N TYR A 178 -0.95 2.35 21.69
CA TYR A 178 0.29 2.96 21.22
C TYR A 178 0.26 3.27 19.73
N LEU A 179 -0.82 2.94 19.03
CA LEU A 179 -1.02 3.35 17.65
C LEU A 179 -1.36 4.84 17.68
N PRO A 180 -0.45 5.73 17.25
CA PRO A 180 -0.87 7.08 16.95
C PRO A 180 -1.97 7.01 15.88
N GLU A 181 -2.92 7.94 15.93
CA GLU A 181 -3.62 8.30 14.69
C GLU A 181 -2.54 8.85 13.77
N TYR A 182 -1.93 7.97 12.98
CA TYR A 182 -0.76 8.30 12.17
C TYR A 182 -1.07 9.59 11.40
N SER A 183 -0.43 10.68 11.82
CA SER A 183 -0.62 11.98 11.22
C SER A 183 0.40 12.13 10.11
N ASP A 184 -0.05 12.58 8.92
CA ASP A 184 0.77 12.66 7.70
C ASP A 184 2.06 13.50 7.88
N SER A 185 2.17 14.32 8.95
CA SER A 185 3.30 15.23 9.17
C SER A 185 4.45 14.67 10.02
N SER A 186 4.26 13.62 10.83
CA SER A 186 5.32 13.08 11.72
C SER A 186 5.85 11.70 11.31
N THR A 187 5.12 10.97 10.47
CA THR A 187 5.48 9.57 10.14
C THR A 187 6.50 9.50 9.01
N ASP A 188 7.66 8.90 9.30
CA ASP A 188 8.65 8.50 8.28
C ASP A 188 8.17 7.21 7.61
N ILE A 189 7.93 7.26 6.30
CA ILE A 189 7.45 6.13 5.50
C ILE A 189 8.51 5.83 4.46
N LYS A 190 9.13 4.66 4.53
CA LYS A 190 10.04 4.17 3.49
C LYS A 190 9.37 3.05 2.72
N MET A 191 9.39 3.16 1.41
CA MET A 191 8.79 2.22 0.48
C MET A 191 9.85 1.67 -0.48
N VAL A 192 9.88 0.35 -0.61
CA VAL A 192 10.68 -0.33 -1.61
C VAL A 192 9.76 -1.13 -2.51
N ILE A 193 9.72 -0.75 -3.78
CA ILE A 193 8.87 -1.33 -4.80
C ILE A 193 9.75 -2.28 -5.63
N LYS A 194 9.43 -3.56 -5.61
CA LYS A 194 10.22 -4.62 -6.24
C LYS A 194 9.42 -5.36 -7.31
N TYR A 195 9.99 -5.47 -8.50
CA TYR A 195 9.51 -6.34 -9.57
C TYR A 195 10.53 -7.47 -9.77
N ASP A 196 10.25 -8.66 -9.24
CA ASP A 196 11.14 -9.82 -9.35
C ASP A 196 10.57 -10.86 -10.31
N SER A 197 10.94 -10.73 -11.58
CA SER A 197 10.52 -11.68 -12.63
C SER A 197 11.15 -13.06 -12.50
N LYS A 198 12.29 -13.19 -11.80
CA LYS A 198 13.02 -14.45 -11.69
C LYS A 198 12.39 -15.38 -10.67
N MET A 199 11.87 -14.82 -9.59
CA MET A 199 11.20 -15.58 -8.54
C MET A 199 9.67 -15.55 -8.66
N LEU A 200 9.10 -14.44 -9.14
CA LEU A 200 7.66 -14.16 -9.09
C LEU A 200 7.20 -13.44 -10.37
N PRO A 201 7.09 -14.14 -11.51
CA PRO A 201 6.70 -13.51 -12.77
C PRO A 201 5.32 -12.85 -12.64
N ASN A 202 5.19 -11.62 -13.15
CA ASN A 202 3.97 -10.81 -13.05
C ASN A 202 3.46 -10.57 -11.61
N GLN A 203 4.38 -10.38 -10.67
CA GLN A 203 4.05 -9.96 -9.31
C GLN A 203 4.86 -8.72 -8.90
N LEU A 204 4.20 -7.84 -8.17
CA LEU A 204 4.79 -6.66 -7.53
C LEU A 204 4.90 -6.93 -6.03
N CYS A 205 6.07 -6.63 -5.45
CA CYS A 205 6.26 -6.65 -4.01
C CYS A 205 6.49 -5.23 -3.50
N ILE A 206 5.72 -4.83 -2.48
CA ILE A 206 5.83 -3.52 -1.82
C ILE A 206 6.29 -3.77 -0.39
N GLU A 207 7.53 -3.39 -0.09
CA GLU A 207 8.05 -3.38 1.28
C GLU A 207 7.86 -1.99 1.86
N VAL A 208 7.24 -1.93 3.03
CA VAL A 208 6.93 -0.68 3.72
C VAL A 208 7.53 -0.74 5.11
N THR A 209 8.32 0.27 5.44
CA THR A 209 8.77 0.55 6.80
C THR A 209 8.16 1.86 7.24
N LEU A 210 7.30 1.79 8.25
CA LEU A 210 6.71 2.95 8.92
C LEU A 210 7.45 3.19 10.22
N ARG A 211 7.75 4.45 10.52
CA ARG A 211 8.31 4.87 11.79
C ARG A 211 7.63 6.14 12.25
N ASP A 212 7.02 6.08 13.43
CA ASP A 212 6.41 7.25 14.06
C ASP A 212 6.91 7.39 15.49
N SER A 213 7.17 8.63 15.90
CA SER A 213 7.59 8.97 17.25
C SER A 213 6.43 9.57 18.02
N PHE A 214 6.21 9.13 19.24
CA PHE A 214 5.11 9.58 20.07
C PHE A 214 5.54 9.65 21.54
N GLU A 215 4.83 10.44 22.33
CA GLU A 215 5.11 10.61 23.75
C GLU A 215 4.01 9.98 24.59
N ILE A 216 4.40 9.37 25.71
CA ILE A 216 3.47 8.79 26.69
C ILE A 216 3.80 9.37 28.05
N ASN A 217 2.80 9.89 28.74
CA ASN A 217 2.94 10.25 30.15
C ASN A 217 2.69 9.01 31.01
N VAL A 218 3.71 8.56 31.74
CA VAL A 218 3.60 7.49 32.73
C VAL A 218 3.97 8.09 34.08
N CYS A 219 3.00 8.13 34.99
CA CYS A 219 3.20 8.61 36.37
C CYS A 219 3.79 10.04 36.48
N GLY A 220 3.52 10.92 35.50
CA GLY A 220 4.02 12.29 35.48
C GLY A 220 5.33 12.47 34.69
N GLU A 221 5.95 11.38 34.23
CA GLU A 221 7.15 11.40 33.38
C GLU A 221 6.76 11.21 31.91
N ILE A 222 7.33 12.04 31.02
CA ILE A 222 7.10 11.96 29.58
C ILE A 222 8.15 11.03 28.97
N HIS A 223 7.69 9.91 28.42
CA HIS A 223 8.52 8.94 27.70
C HIS A 223 8.36 9.11 26.20
N SER A 224 9.46 9.35 25.50
CA SER A 224 9.48 9.36 24.03
C SER A 224 9.64 7.93 23.52
N ASN A 225 8.71 7.50 22.67
CA ASN A 225 8.64 6.17 22.11
C ASN A 225 8.67 6.24 20.59
N ILE A 226 9.13 5.16 19.97
CA ILE A 226 9.07 4.95 18.53
C ILE A 226 8.25 3.70 18.26
N LEU A 227 7.23 3.84 17.41
CA LEU A 227 6.56 2.73 16.77
C LEU A 227 7.22 2.50 15.42
N SER A 228 7.71 1.29 15.19
CA SER A 228 8.17 0.84 13.88
C SER A 228 7.31 -0.31 13.39
N SER A 229 6.74 -0.20 12.19
CA SER A 229 5.96 -1.26 11.56
C SER A 229 6.55 -1.63 10.21
N ASN A 230 6.71 -2.92 9.95
CA ASN A 230 7.20 -3.45 8.68
C ASN A 230 6.14 -4.33 8.03
N MET A 231 5.90 -4.10 6.74
CA MET A 231 4.92 -4.82 5.95
C MET A 231 5.51 -5.18 4.57
N GLU A 232 5.37 -6.44 4.16
CA GLU A 232 5.75 -6.93 2.82
C GLU A 232 4.48 -7.38 2.07
N LEU A 233 3.95 -6.53 1.20
CA LEU A 233 2.78 -6.84 0.36
C LEU A 233 3.21 -7.49 -0.96
N LEU A 234 2.42 -8.48 -1.39
CA LEU A 234 2.49 -9.10 -2.70
C LEU A 234 1.21 -8.80 -3.46
N ILE A 235 1.38 -8.31 -4.68
CA ILE A 235 0.28 -7.87 -5.55
C ILE A 235 0.45 -8.56 -6.90
N SER A 236 -0.54 -9.35 -7.30
CA SER A 236 -0.52 -10.07 -8.58
C SER A 236 -1.90 -10.06 -9.24
N PRO A 237 -1.96 -10.07 -10.58
CA PRO A 237 -3.21 -10.33 -11.29
C PRO A 237 -3.80 -11.69 -10.91
N THR A 238 -5.13 -11.79 -10.85
CA THR A 238 -5.76 -13.10 -10.63
C THR A 238 -5.69 -13.97 -11.88
N LYS A 239 -5.69 -15.29 -11.70
CA LYS A 239 -5.72 -16.25 -12.84
C LYS A 239 -7.01 -16.18 -13.65
N SER A 240 -8.11 -15.80 -13.02
CA SER A 240 -9.45 -15.75 -13.63
C SER A 240 -9.72 -14.46 -14.38
N ASP A 241 -9.13 -13.35 -13.95
CA ASP A 241 -9.31 -12.02 -14.53
C ASP A 241 -8.04 -11.20 -14.28
N ASP A 242 -7.31 -10.90 -15.35
CA ASP A 242 -6.03 -10.21 -15.32
C ASP A 242 -6.15 -8.72 -15.01
N LYS A 243 -7.38 -8.21 -14.87
CA LYS A 243 -7.69 -6.86 -14.40
C LYS A 243 -7.92 -6.78 -12.91
N VAL A 244 -8.18 -7.91 -12.26
CA VAL A 244 -8.35 -7.98 -10.81
C VAL A 244 -7.00 -8.23 -10.16
N LEU A 245 -6.63 -7.39 -9.21
CA LEU A 245 -5.39 -7.54 -8.45
C LEU A 245 -5.70 -8.20 -7.11
N GLN A 246 -4.95 -9.25 -6.80
CA GLN A 246 -4.95 -9.92 -5.51
C GLN A 246 -3.84 -9.35 -4.64
N TYR A 247 -4.19 -8.99 -3.41
CA TYR A 247 -3.27 -8.58 -2.38
C TYR A 247 -3.09 -9.69 -1.35
N SER A 248 -1.85 -9.93 -0.97
CA SER A 248 -1.50 -10.86 0.09
C SER A 248 -0.28 -10.37 0.84
N LEU A 249 -0.10 -10.81 2.09
CA LEU A 249 1.14 -10.61 2.80
C LEU A 249 2.13 -11.71 2.45
N LYS A 250 3.39 -11.35 2.21
CA LYS A 250 4.48 -12.32 2.15
C LYS A 250 4.80 -12.88 3.53
N LYS A 251 4.71 -12.01 4.55
CA LYS A 251 4.90 -12.29 5.97
C LYS A 251 4.00 -11.38 6.79
N ASP A 252 3.68 -11.80 8.01
CA ASP A 252 2.93 -10.99 8.96
C ASP A 252 3.55 -9.60 9.15
N ILE A 253 2.69 -8.62 9.43
CA ILE A 253 3.12 -7.27 9.79
C ILE A 253 3.79 -7.34 11.15
N THR A 254 5.04 -6.89 11.22
CA THR A 254 5.78 -6.82 12.48
C THR A 254 5.80 -5.38 12.97
N SER A 255 5.21 -5.14 14.13
CA SER A 255 5.21 -3.84 14.79
C SER A 255 5.95 -3.91 16.12
N VAL A 256 6.84 -2.94 16.36
CA VAL A 256 7.69 -2.85 17.55
C VAL A 256 7.59 -1.45 18.14
N VAL A 257 7.32 -1.37 19.44
CA VAL A 257 7.45 -0.13 20.22
C VAL A 257 8.75 -0.16 21.02
N SER A 258 9.52 0.92 20.94
CA SER A 258 10.78 1.08 21.67
C SER A 258 10.85 2.43 22.37
N ASP A 259 11.30 2.44 23.62
CA ASP A 259 11.60 3.66 24.39
C ASP A 259 12.96 4.25 23.95
N LEU A 260 13.01 5.55 23.70
CA LEU A 260 14.21 6.28 23.29
C LEU A 260 15.20 6.55 24.43
N PHE A 261 14.77 6.49 25.70
CA PHE A 261 15.57 7.00 26.83
C PHE A 261 16.61 6.03 27.41
N ASN A 262 16.67 4.77 26.97
CA ASN A 262 17.60 3.78 27.54
C ASN A 262 18.46 3.10 26.48
N VAL A 263 19.61 3.72 26.17
CA VAL A 263 20.68 3.11 25.36
C VAL A 263 21.29 1.87 26.06
N HIS A 264 21.01 1.65 27.36
CA HIS A 264 21.59 0.55 28.15
C HIS A 264 20.64 -0.20 29.10
N ALA A 265 19.31 0.02 29.05
CA ALA A 265 18.38 -0.72 29.90
C ALA A 265 17.26 -1.31 29.05
N ILE A 266 17.16 -2.65 29.09
CA ILE A 266 16.09 -3.54 28.61
C ILE A 266 14.95 -2.75 27.97
N ALA A 267 15.04 -2.52 26.66
CA ALA A 267 13.94 -1.94 25.91
C ALA A 267 12.71 -2.82 26.14
N ASN A 268 11.65 -2.23 26.69
CA ASN A 268 10.36 -2.89 26.82
C ASN A 268 9.77 -3.04 25.41
N PHE A 269 10.22 -4.07 24.69
CA PHE A 269 9.76 -4.36 23.34
C PHE A 269 8.36 -4.95 23.43
N VAL A 270 7.36 -4.18 23.00
CA VAL A 270 6.08 -4.78 22.61
C VAL A 270 6.21 -5.10 21.12
N GLN A 271 6.40 -6.38 20.83
CA GLN A 271 6.37 -6.89 19.46
C GLN A 271 4.99 -7.52 19.20
N SER A 272 4.36 -7.15 18.09
CA SER A 272 3.16 -7.81 17.58
C SER A 272 3.40 -8.30 16.16
N SER A 273 2.88 -9.50 15.87
CA SER A 273 2.77 -10.07 14.53
C SER A 273 1.29 -10.07 14.16
N CYS A 274 0.91 -9.30 13.15
CA CYS A 274 -0.47 -9.19 12.70
C CYS A 274 -0.63 -9.80 11.32
N SER A 275 -1.58 -10.73 11.18
CA SER A 275 -1.93 -11.31 9.89
C SER A 275 -2.89 -10.38 9.12
N MET A 276 -2.85 -10.47 7.79
CA MET A 276 -3.77 -9.76 6.90
C MET A 276 -4.46 -10.79 6.01
N PRO A 277 -5.80 -10.73 5.89
CA PRO A 277 -6.49 -11.60 4.97
C PRO A 277 -6.12 -11.24 3.53
N THR A 278 -6.09 -12.23 2.66
CA THR A 278 -6.01 -11.98 1.21
C THR A 278 -7.28 -11.26 0.77
N PHE A 279 -7.13 -10.21 -0.03
CA PHE A 279 -8.25 -9.45 -0.59
C PHE A 279 -8.02 -9.13 -2.07
N PHE A 280 -9.08 -8.71 -2.75
CA PHE A 280 -9.09 -8.49 -4.19
C PHE A 280 -9.59 -7.10 -4.50
N VAL A 281 -8.93 -6.45 -5.45
CA VAL A 281 -9.24 -5.08 -5.85
C VAL A 281 -9.71 -5.09 -7.29
N LYS A 282 -10.92 -4.56 -7.49
CA LYS A 282 -11.52 -4.31 -8.79
C LYS A 282 -11.58 -2.79 -8.92
N GLN A 283 -10.49 -2.17 -9.40
CA GLN A 283 -10.34 -0.72 -9.44
C GLN A 283 -11.64 -0.04 -9.94
N HIS A 284 -12.37 0.61 -9.03
CA HIS A 284 -13.68 1.21 -9.29
C HIS A 284 -13.62 2.72 -9.59
N VAL A 285 -14.76 3.24 -10.02
CA VAL A 285 -15.01 4.44 -10.83
C VAL A 285 -14.43 5.74 -10.27
N CYS A 286 -13.90 6.59 -11.16
CA CYS A 286 -13.58 7.97 -10.82
C CYS A 286 -14.84 8.79 -10.48
N SER A 287 -15.00 9.23 -9.23
CA SER A 287 -16.05 10.18 -8.84
C SER A 287 -15.65 11.60 -9.25
N SER A 288 -16.49 12.27 -10.04
CA SER A 288 -16.27 13.64 -10.52
C SER A 288 -16.48 14.72 -9.44
N GLU A 289 -16.67 14.35 -8.17
CA GLU A 289 -16.81 15.30 -7.06
C GLU A 289 -15.45 15.89 -6.71
N ARG A 290 -15.02 16.89 -7.48
CA ARG A 290 -14.08 17.90 -7.00
C ARG A 290 -14.78 18.72 -5.91
N PRO A 291 -14.18 18.96 -4.75
CA PRO A 291 -14.47 20.18 -4.02
C PRO A 291 -14.06 21.34 -4.93
N SER A 292 -15.03 22.17 -5.30
CA SER A 292 -14.81 23.41 -6.03
C SER A 292 -13.92 24.37 -5.24
N GLU A 293 -12.84 24.78 -5.90
CA GLU A 293 -12.15 26.09 -5.83
C GLU A 293 -11.68 26.65 -4.48
N GLY A 294 -10.36 26.78 -4.37
CA GLY A 294 -9.71 27.92 -3.74
C GLY A 294 -8.53 28.37 -4.60
N LYS A 295 -8.75 29.27 -5.56
CA LYS A 295 -7.68 29.98 -6.27
C LYS A 295 -7.09 31.07 -5.36
N LEU A 296 -5.76 31.04 -5.24
CA LEU A 296 -4.81 32.15 -5.28
C LEU A 296 -4.95 33.34 -4.32
N CYS A 297 -3.95 33.52 -3.44
CA CYS A 297 -3.35 34.81 -3.05
C CYS A 297 -1.81 34.63 -3.07
N ILE A 298 -1.14 35.13 -4.12
CA ILE A 298 -0.28 36.34 -4.16
C ILE A 298 0.85 36.33 -3.12
N PRO A 299 2.13 36.29 -3.53
CA PRO A 299 3.24 36.64 -2.67
C PRO A 299 3.37 38.17 -2.60
N GLU A 300 3.25 38.74 -1.41
CA GLU A 300 3.74 40.10 -1.15
C GLU A 300 5.27 40.10 -1.16
N GLU A 301 5.78 40.97 -2.03
CA GLU A 301 7.09 41.60 -2.12
C GLU A 301 8.30 40.98 -1.41
N GLY A 302 9.33 40.67 -2.21
CA GLY A 302 10.70 40.94 -1.80
C GLY A 302 11.69 39.79 -1.85
N THR A 303 11.77 38.98 -2.92
CA THR A 303 13.06 38.52 -3.49
C THR A 303 12.83 37.72 -4.77
N THR A 304 13.54 38.10 -5.84
CA THR A 304 13.58 37.39 -7.13
C THR A 304 14.21 36.01 -6.98
N PRO A 305 13.79 35.05 -7.82
CA PRO A 305 14.78 34.53 -8.75
C PRO A 305 14.25 34.48 -10.19
N TYR A 306 15.06 35.02 -11.08
CA TYR A 306 14.92 34.90 -12.53
C TYR A 306 15.01 33.44 -12.97
N CYS A 307 14.10 33.04 -13.85
CA CYS A 307 14.37 32.06 -14.90
C CYS A 307 13.67 32.57 -16.17
N THR A 308 14.42 33.29 -16.99
CA THR A 308 14.04 33.66 -18.36
C THR A 308 14.03 32.41 -19.23
N PHE A 309 12.95 32.20 -19.97
CA PHE A 309 12.95 31.38 -21.18
C PHE A 309 12.62 32.30 -22.35
N ASP A 310 13.66 32.60 -23.14
CA ASP A 310 13.54 33.22 -24.45
C ASP A 310 12.98 32.23 -25.47
N GLY A 311 12.19 32.75 -26.41
CA GLY A 311 12.03 32.20 -27.74
C GLY A 311 10.65 31.61 -28.06
N ILE A 312 9.78 32.43 -28.63
CA ILE A 312 9.42 32.40 -30.06
C ILE A 312 8.44 33.55 -30.31
N THR A 313 8.95 34.60 -30.95
CA THR A 313 8.15 35.67 -31.56
C THR A 313 7.61 35.15 -32.89
N ARG A 314 6.29 35.06 -33.05
CA ARG A 314 5.65 35.10 -34.37
C ARG A 314 4.97 36.45 -34.50
N MET A 315 5.57 37.34 -35.30
CA MET A 315 4.88 38.48 -35.88
C MET A 315 4.03 38.00 -37.05
N THR A 316 2.75 38.37 -37.06
CA THR A 316 1.97 38.58 -38.28
C THR A 316 1.01 39.74 -38.05
N HIS A 317 1.25 40.82 -38.78
CA HIS A 317 0.45 42.03 -39.05
C HIS A 317 -0.08 42.85 -37.88
#